data_AF-A0A838RBL5-F1
#
_entry.id   AF-A0A838RBL5-F1
#
_cell.length_a   1.000
_cell.length_b   1.000
_cell.length_c   1.000
_cell.angle_alpha   90.00
_cell.angle_beta   90.00
_cell.angle_gamma   90.00
#
_symmetry.space_group_name_H-M   'P 1'
#
loop_
_entity.id
_entity.type
_entity.pdbx_description
1 polymer ?
#
loop_
_entity_poly.entity_id
_entity_poly.type
_entity_poly.pdbx_seq_one_letter_code
_entity_poly.pdbx_strand_id
1 'polypeptide(L)'
;ERDWGVQLAMRIGINTGLVLVGYLGHDFTVVGDAVNLARRLESAAPAGGVLISHDTYRHVRGLFGVLPQELLMVKGKVEPVQVYVVKDVKPRSFYLGTRGVEGIETRMIGRDAELLQLQQAFQAVIEAQELQTITIIGEAGVGKSRLLYEYRSWVNLLPEKIWLFQGRATQEMEQLPYSLLRDMFAFRFEIRESDAPLVAREKLEQGILGFMEDDPDARMKAHFIGHLVGLDFSTSPYLQGILEDAQQIRDRALRYLTHFFTSVMQNGPAQLLLEDIHWADDDSLDAFCYLMEDRYTLPLLILYLARPTLLERRPTWGEGQRYTGHQRILLTPLSTHDIRRLVTELLQKMPEIPGPLLELVMAGSEGNPYYVEELIKMLIEEGVILVGPELWRVEPMRLTTVHIPPTLIGVLQARLDSLSAVERAILQKASIIGRVFWGEAVTRLQDTTPPPDAQGRARTVENASRVDVQSALEALRGRELVFRRDISAFEMTDEYMFKHALFQEVTYETILKWQRAHYHAQAAGWLIEKSGGRAEEYAGLIAGHYERAGLSRAATEWYGRAATQAHTSYAPKTAITYYKKALSFIPPPGRGHRYRNAAPSNAIAGGIWGSFIITDPLRRGCRGIPRHVCCG
;
A
#
# COMPACT_ATOMS: atom_id res chain seq x y z
N GLU A 1 -25.37 -0.19 26.06
CA GLU A 1 -26.42 0.42 25.22
C GLU A 1 -27.37 -0.62 24.65
N ARG A 2 -26.93 -1.55 23.79
CA ARG A 2 -27.81 -2.60 23.19
C ARG A 2 -28.54 -3.47 24.21
N ASP A 3 -27.88 -3.86 25.30
CA ASP A 3 -28.48 -4.75 26.30
C ASP A 3 -29.44 -4.05 27.27
N TRP A 4 -29.42 -2.71 27.30
CA TRP A 4 -30.14 -1.90 28.30
C TRP A 4 -31.07 -0.84 27.69
N GLY A 5 -31.14 -0.72 26.35
CA GLY A 5 -32.03 0.22 25.67
C GLY A 5 -31.74 1.71 25.95
N VAL A 6 -30.52 2.05 26.36
CA VAL A 6 -30.09 3.43 26.66
C VAL A 6 -29.03 3.90 25.68
N GLN A 7 -29.00 5.21 25.40
CA GLN A 7 -27.96 5.89 24.62
C GLN A 7 -27.11 6.76 25.56
N LEU A 8 -25.84 6.41 25.71
CA LEU A 8 -24.84 7.11 26.51
C LEU A 8 -24.27 8.27 25.68
N ALA A 9 -24.66 9.49 26.01
CA ALA A 9 -24.11 10.70 25.42
C ALA A 9 -22.96 11.24 26.30
N MET A 10 -21.73 10.88 25.98
CA MET A 10 -20.53 11.39 26.69
C MET A 10 -20.07 12.72 26.09
N ARG A 11 -19.54 13.60 26.94
CA ARG A 11 -18.83 14.81 26.52
C ARG A 11 -17.35 14.59 26.79
N ILE A 12 -16.50 14.81 25.78
CA ILE A 12 -15.07 14.54 25.90
C ILE A 12 -14.28 15.78 25.49
N GLY A 13 -13.36 16.21 26.34
CA GLY A 13 -12.42 17.29 26.07
C GLY A 13 -10.99 16.79 26.04
N ILE A 14 -10.26 17.02 24.95
CA ILE A 14 -8.86 16.61 24.81
C ILE A 14 -7.97 17.81 24.58
N ASN A 15 -6.95 17.96 25.42
CA ASN A 15 -5.92 18.97 25.27
C ASN A 15 -4.53 18.36 25.39
N THR A 16 -3.57 18.87 24.61
CA THR A 16 -2.16 18.50 24.64
C THR A 16 -1.36 19.66 25.24
N GLY A 17 -0.50 19.38 26.20
CA GLY A 17 0.36 20.39 26.82
C GLY A 17 1.13 19.84 28.01
N LEU A 18 2.07 20.63 28.53
CA LEU A 18 2.88 20.24 29.68
C LEU A 18 2.01 20.10 30.94
N VAL A 19 2.24 19.02 31.69
CA VAL A 19 1.58 18.73 32.96
C VAL A 19 2.62 18.34 34.01
N LEU A 20 2.35 18.67 35.27
CA LEU A 20 3.08 18.18 36.42
C LEU A 20 2.29 17.02 37.03
N VAL A 21 2.98 15.91 37.24
CA VAL A 21 2.38 14.70 37.79
C VAL A 21 3.06 14.40 39.11
N GLY A 22 2.26 14.18 40.17
CA GLY A 22 2.80 13.93 41.51
C GLY A 22 1.74 13.51 42.51
N TYR A 23 2.22 13.03 43.66
CA TYR A 23 1.35 12.67 44.79
C TYR A 23 1.04 13.92 45.62
N LEU A 24 -0.25 14.22 45.78
CA LEU A 24 -0.75 15.23 46.71
C LEU A 24 -1.49 14.48 47.83
N GLY A 25 -0.78 14.16 48.91
CA GLY A 25 -1.28 13.26 49.95
C GLY A 25 -1.15 11.79 49.52
N HIS A 26 -2.23 11.01 49.64
CA HIS A 26 -2.28 9.60 49.22
C HIS A 26 -2.74 9.39 47.77
N ASP A 27 -3.21 10.43 47.10
CA ASP A 27 -3.75 10.34 45.74
C ASP A 27 -2.76 10.85 44.69
N PHE A 28 -2.64 10.10 43.60
CA PHE A 28 -1.87 10.47 42.42
C PHE A 28 -2.66 11.50 41.61
N THR A 29 -2.10 12.68 41.40
CA THR A 29 -2.79 13.79 40.74
C THR A 29 -1.98 14.39 39.60
N VAL A 30 -2.67 14.85 38.58
CA VAL A 30 -2.11 15.56 37.43
C VAL A 30 -2.56 17.01 37.51
N VAL A 31 -1.62 17.95 37.60
CA VAL A 31 -1.87 19.38 37.78
C VAL A 31 -1.20 20.17 36.67
N GLY A 32 -1.90 21.16 36.13
CA GLY A 32 -1.34 22.08 35.13
C GLY A 32 -2.42 22.77 34.30
N ASP A 33 -2.01 23.83 33.61
CA ASP A 33 -2.89 24.61 32.72
C ASP A 33 -3.50 23.75 31.61
N ALA A 34 -2.75 22.74 31.15
CA ALA A 34 -3.23 21.81 30.13
C ALA A 34 -4.43 20.96 30.60
N VAL A 35 -4.44 20.55 31.88
CA VAL A 35 -5.55 19.79 32.49
C VAL A 35 -6.78 20.66 32.67
N ASN A 36 -6.58 21.90 33.12
CA ASN A 36 -7.67 22.87 33.28
C ASN A 36 -8.33 23.22 31.95
N LEU A 37 -7.55 23.29 30.86
CA LEU A 37 -8.07 23.47 29.52
C LEU A 37 -8.85 22.25 29.03
N ALA A 38 -8.34 21.02 29.23
CA ALA A 38 -9.05 19.78 28.86
C ALA A 38 -10.44 19.70 29.53
N ARG A 39 -10.53 19.97 30.83
CA ARG A 39 -11.81 19.98 31.58
C ARG A 39 -12.80 21.00 31.03
N ARG A 40 -12.32 22.14 30.52
CA ARG A 40 -13.18 23.16 29.92
C ARG A 40 -13.65 22.78 28.53
N LEU A 41 -12.80 22.13 27.75
CA LEU A 41 -13.20 21.55 26.47
C LEU A 41 -14.29 20.49 26.67
N GLU A 42 -14.17 19.65 27.71
CA GLU A 42 -15.18 18.65 28.07
C GLU A 42 -16.51 19.33 28.41
N SER A 43 -16.47 20.39 29.23
CA SER A 43 -17.67 21.14 29.60
C SER A 43 -18.36 21.79 28.39
N ALA A 44 -17.57 22.25 27.41
CA ALA A 44 -18.04 22.91 26.19
C ALA A 44 -18.36 21.93 25.04
N ALA A 45 -17.99 20.65 25.15
CA ALA A 45 -18.22 19.67 24.10
C ALA A 45 -19.72 19.39 23.91
N PRO A 46 -20.20 19.21 22.68
CA PRO A 46 -21.57 18.78 22.43
C PRO A 46 -21.81 17.38 23.02
N ALA A 47 -23.05 17.07 23.39
CA ALA A 47 -23.40 15.75 23.91
C ALA A 47 -23.13 14.66 22.85
N GLY A 48 -22.34 13.64 23.21
CA GLY A 48 -21.85 12.61 22.28
C GLY A 48 -20.66 13.04 21.42
N GLY A 49 -20.08 14.22 21.67
CA GLY A 49 -19.00 14.79 20.86
C GLY A 49 -17.67 14.92 21.60
N VAL A 50 -16.61 14.97 20.79
CA VAL A 50 -15.23 15.19 21.25
C VAL A 50 -14.79 16.57 20.80
N LEU A 51 -14.41 17.42 21.76
CA LEU A 51 -13.86 18.74 21.51
C LEU A 51 -12.37 18.75 21.81
N ILE A 52 -11.57 19.23 20.87
CA ILE A 52 -10.10 19.25 21.00
C ILE A 52 -9.55 20.67 20.89
N SER A 53 -8.46 20.94 21.61
CA SER A 53 -7.71 22.19 21.46
C SER A 53 -6.96 22.24 20.14
N HIS A 54 -6.52 23.45 19.76
CA HIS A 54 -5.60 23.62 18.62
C HIS A 54 -4.30 22.83 18.78
N ASP A 55 -3.74 22.76 19.98
CA ASP A 55 -2.53 21.97 20.25
C ASP A 55 -2.77 20.48 19.96
N THR A 56 -3.89 19.93 20.41
CA THR A 56 -4.27 18.54 20.09
C THR A 56 -4.55 18.36 18.61
N TYR A 57 -5.28 19.29 17.99
CA TYR A 57 -5.54 19.30 16.56
C TYR A 57 -4.24 19.23 15.75
N ARG A 58 -3.16 19.90 16.18
CA ARG A 58 -1.86 19.81 15.48
C ARG A 58 -1.29 18.39 15.46
N HIS A 59 -1.58 17.57 16.46
CA HIS A 59 -1.10 16.19 16.54
C HIS A 59 -2.02 15.22 15.78
N VAL A 60 -3.31 15.51 15.73
CA VAL A 60 -4.31 14.61 15.12
C VAL A 60 -4.84 15.08 13.76
N ARG A 61 -4.38 16.22 13.25
CA ARG A 61 -4.78 16.73 11.94
C ARG A 61 -4.34 15.77 10.84
N GLY A 62 -5.30 15.36 10.01
CA GLY A 62 -5.10 14.33 9.00
C GLY A 62 -5.51 12.93 9.43
N LEU A 63 -5.68 12.67 10.73
CA LEU A 63 -6.24 11.41 11.27
C LEU A 63 -7.75 11.45 11.41
N PHE A 64 -8.31 12.62 11.72
CA PHE A 64 -9.74 12.79 11.93
C PHE A 64 -10.28 13.94 11.07
N GLY A 65 -11.52 13.81 10.60
CA GLY A 65 -12.30 14.94 10.14
C GLY A 65 -12.66 15.79 11.35
N VAL A 66 -12.32 17.08 11.30
CA VAL A 66 -12.62 18.01 12.38
C VAL A 66 -13.30 19.26 11.82
N LEU A 67 -14.20 19.84 12.60
CA LEU A 67 -14.81 21.13 12.30
C LEU A 67 -14.29 22.19 13.27
N PRO A 68 -13.66 23.28 12.78
CA PRO A 68 -13.34 24.40 13.65
C PRO A 68 -14.62 24.97 14.26
N GLN A 69 -14.52 25.41 15.51
CA GLN A 69 -15.60 26.09 16.23
C GLN A 69 -15.19 27.53 16.53
N GLU A 70 -16.13 28.30 17.08
CA GLU A 70 -15.84 29.62 17.62
C GLU A 70 -14.75 29.57 18.69
N LEU A 71 -13.96 30.65 18.76
CA LEU A 71 -12.86 30.77 19.71
C LEU A 71 -13.40 30.69 21.15
N LEU A 72 -12.85 29.74 21.93
CA LEU A 72 -13.31 29.50 23.29
C LEU A 72 -12.59 30.43 24.26
N MET A 73 -13.33 31.30 24.93
CA MET A 73 -12.82 32.13 26.03
C MET A 73 -12.58 31.29 27.28
N VAL A 74 -11.32 31.23 27.71
CA VAL A 74 -10.89 30.41 28.84
C VAL A 74 -10.42 31.36 29.95
N LYS A 75 -11.24 31.57 30.99
CA LYS A 75 -10.87 32.26 32.25
C LYS A 75 -9.43 31.92 32.71
N GLY A 76 -8.54 32.90 32.69
CA GLY A 76 -7.12 32.74 33.04
C GLY A 76 -6.15 32.73 31.84
N LYS A 77 -6.65 32.66 30.60
CA LYS A 77 -5.89 32.95 29.39
C LYS A 77 -6.29 34.31 28.83
N VAL A 78 -5.29 35.07 28.38
CA VAL A 78 -5.46 36.41 27.79
C VAL A 78 -6.00 36.32 26.37
N GLU A 79 -5.63 35.26 25.64
CA GLU A 79 -6.07 35.00 24.27
C GLU A 79 -7.10 33.86 24.22
N PRO A 80 -8.17 34.00 23.42
CA PRO A 80 -9.16 32.95 23.25
C PRO A 80 -8.58 31.77 22.46
N VAL A 81 -8.99 30.54 22.79
CA VAL A 81 -8.38 29.31 22.27
C VAL A 81 -9.19 28.79 21.08
N GLN A 82 -8.54 28.52 19.96
CA GLN A 82 -9.17 27.82 18.84
C GLN A 82 -9.45 26.35 19.21
N VAL A 83 -10.68 25.91 18.98
CA VAL A 83 -11.13 24.54 19.29
C VAL A 83 -11.81 23.90 18.08
N TYR A 84 -11.88 22.57 18.10
CA TYR A 84 -12.38 21.77 16.99
C TYR A 84 -13.26 20.63 17.50
N VAL A 85 -14.38 20.38 16.83
CA VAL A 85 -15.20 19.17 17.06
C VAL A 85 -14.69 18.08 16.15
N VAL A 86 -14.33 16.92 16.72
CA VAL A 86 -13.98 15.72 15.96
C VAL A 86 -15.27 15.08 15.42
N LYS A 87 -15.29 14.77 14.12
CA LYS A 87 -16.45 14.21 13.42
C LYS A 87 -16.30 12.72 13.15
N ASP A 88 -15.22 12.36 12.48
CA ASP A 88 -14.96 11.00 12.02
C ASP A 88 -13.45 10.74 11.96
N VAL A 89 -13.08 9.46 11.90
CA VAL A 89 -11.72 9.07 11.53
C VAL A 89 -11.62 9.22 10.01
N LYS A 90 -10.56 9.85 9.51
CA LYS A 90 -10.39 9.98 8.07
C LYS A 90 -10.17 8.60 7.44
N PRO A 91 -11.00 8.21 6.47
CA PRO A 91 -10.80 7.00 5.72
C PRO A 91 -9.44 7.02 4.98
N ARG A 92 -8.61 5.98 5.15
CA ARG A 92 -7.27 5.77 4.55
C ARG A 92 -6.10 6.51 5.16
N SER A 93 -6.10 6.62 6.48
CA SER A 93 -4.85 6.87 7.19
C SER A 93 -3.96 5.61 7.06
N PHE A 94 -3.00 5.62 6.13
CA PHE A 94 -1.88 4.64 6.06
C PHE A 94 -0.89 4.89 7.21
N TYR A 95 -1.40 5.26 8.38
CA TYR A 95 -0.61 5.33 9.59
C TYR A 95 -0.37 3.89 9.99
N LEU A 96 0.88 3.45 9.85
CA LEU A 96 1.34 2.34 10.67
C LEU A 96 1.17 2.80 12.11
N GLY A 97 0.09 2.35 12.75
CA GLY A 97 -0.10 2.49 14.19
C GLY A 97 1.19 2.08 14.89
N THR A 98 1.64 2.96 15.81
CA THR A 98 2.75 2.75 16.74
C THR A 98 3.91 1.96 16.14
N ARG A 99 4.73 2.61 15.30
CA ARG A 99 6.07 2.10 14.99
C ARG A 99 6.97 2.29 16.20
N GLY A 100 7.56 1.19 16.64
CA GLY A 100 8.13 1.04 17.96
C GLY A 100 8.25 -0.42 18.35
N VAL A 101 8.70 -0.67 19.57
CA VAL A 101 8.62 -1.96 20.24
C VAL A 101 7.70 -1.78 21.45
N GLU A 102 6.60 -2.52 21.54
CA GLU A 102 5.67 -2.49 22.69
C GLU A 102 5.16 -1.07 23.02
N GLY A 103 4.72 -0.35 21.98
CA GLY A 103 4.16 1.01 22.10
C GLY A 103 5.18 2.13 22.33
N ILE A 104 6.49 1.84 22.27
CA ILE A 104 7.54 2.86 22.34
C ILE A 104 7.67 3.57 21.00
N GLU A 105 7.17 4.80 20.88
CA GLU A 105 7.48 5.65 19.73
C GLU A 105 8.94 6.13 19.80
N THR A 106 9.76 5.72 18.85
CA THR A 106 11.13 6.22 18.71
C THR A 106 11.14 7.55 17.97
N ARG A 107 12.15 8.39 18.18
CA ARG A 107 12.46 9.51 17.27
C ARG A 107 13.10 9.00 15.97
N MET A 108 13.08 9.80 14.91
CA MET A 108 13.88 9.51 13.73
C MET A 108 15.36 9.74 14.04
N ILE A 109 16.21 8.77 13.66
CA ILE A 109 17.64 8.78 13.96
C ILE A 109 18.42 8.65 12.65
N GLY A 110 19.42 9.50 12.46
CA GLY A 110 20.40 9.41 11.38
C GLY A 110 19.85 9.75 9.99
N ARG A 111 18.77 10.55 9.92
CA ARG A 111 18.08 10.92 8.67
C ARG A 111 17.76 12.41 8.56
N ASP A 112 18.43 13.23 9.38
CA ASP A 112 18.17 14.65 9.48
C ASP A 112 18.49 15.38 8.15
N ALA A 113 19.56 14.96 7.47
CA ALA A 113 19.99 15.55 6.20
C ALA A 113 18.98 15.26 5.07
N GLU A 114 18.52 14.01 4.95
CA GLU A 114 17.55 13.62 3.93
C GLU A 114 16.17 14.25 4.21
N LEU A 115 15.76 14.36 5.47
CA LEU A 115 14.53 15.08 5.83
C LEU A 115 14.63 16.56 5.47
N LEU A 116 15.76 17.20 5.76
CA LEU A 116 15.99 18.60 5.38
C LEU A 116 15.90 18.80 3.87
N GLN A 117 16.42 17.87 3.05
CA GLN A 117 16.29 17.93 1.59
C GLN A 117 14.83 17.86 1.15
N LEU A 118 14.02 16.98 1.74
CA LEU A 118 12.58 16.91 1.44
C LEU A 118 11.85 18.20 1.84
N GLN A 119 12.21 18.79 2.98
CA GLN A 119 11.66 20.05 3.46
C GLN A 119 12.01 21.20 2.52
N GLN A 120 13.27 21.30 2.08
CA GLN A 120 13.74 22.32 1.16
C GLN A 120 13.06 22.24 -0.21
N ALA A 121 12.92 21.03 -0.75
CA ALA A 121 12.19 20.83 -2.01
C ALA A 121 10.72 21.21 -1.86
N PHE A 122 10.07 20.82 -0.76
CA PHE A 122 8.69 21.22 -0.52
C PHE A 122 8.54 22.74 -0.34
N GLN A 123 9.51 23.40 0.30
CA GLN A 123 9.50 24.86 0.41
C GLN A 123 9.64 25.54 -0.96
N ALA A 124 10.49 25.01 -1.85
CA ALA A 124 10.61 25.51 -3.22
C ALA A 124 9.30 25.37 -4.01
N VAL A 125 8.54 24.29 -3.78
CA VAL A 125 7.20 24.11 -4.37
C VAL A 125 6.25 25.23 -3.95
N ILE A 126 6.27 25.61 -2.67
CA ILE A 126 5.39 26.67 -2.15
C ILE A 126 5.86 28.06 -2.59
N GLU A 127 7.14 28.38 -2.38
CA GLU A 127 7.67 29.73 -2.56
C GLU A 127 7.97 30.08 -4.01
N ALA A 128 8.59 29.15 -4.75
CA ALA A 128 8.99 29.36 -6.13
C ALA A 128 7.94 28.87 -7.14
N GLN A 129 6.90 28.19 -6.68
CA GLN A 129 5.86 27.58 -7.52
C GLN A 129 6.48 26.65 -8.58
N GLU A 130 7.51 25.89 -8.19
CA GLU A 130 8.26 25.02 -9.08
C GLU A 130 7.89 23.54 -8.89
N LEU A 131 7.90 22.78 -9.99
CA LEU A 131 7.81 21.33 -9.95
C LEU A 131 9.09 20.78 -9.32
N GLN A 132 8.96 20.06 -8.20
CA GLN A 132 10.05 19.32 -7.59
C GLN A 132 9.79 17.83 -7.70
N THR A 133 10.81 17.08 -8.12
CA THR A 133 10.71 15.63 -8.23
C THR A 133 11.87 14.98 -7.50
N ILE A 134 11.54 14.07 -6.58
CA ILE A 134 12.53 13.35 -5.77
C ILE A 134 12.27 11.85 -5.85
N THR A 135 13.32 11.06 -6.07
CA THR A 135 13.27 9.61 -5.84
C THR A 135 14.17 9.22 -4.69
N ILE A 136 13.57 8.66 -3.64
CA ILE A 136 14.25 8.04 -2.51
C ILE A 136 14.49 6.56 -2.84
N ILE A 137 15.75 6.17 -2.94
CA ILE A 137 16.18 4.82 -3.25
C ILE A 137 16.83 4.22 -2.02
N GLY A 138 16.43 3.02 -1.63
CA GLY A 138 17.11 2.30 -0.56
C GLY A 138 16.58 0.88 -0.38
N GLU A 139 17.33 0.07 0.36
CA GLU A 139 16.97 -1.32 0.62
C GLU A 139 15.75 -1.48 1.52
N ALA A 140 15.20 -2.69 1.57
CA ALA A 140 14.12 -3.02 2.50
C ALA A 140 14.56 -2.79 3.95
N GLY A 141 13.71 -2.11 4.74
CA GLY A 141 13.99 -1.86 6.16
C GLY A 141 14.90 -0.67 6.47
N VAL A 142 15.57 -0.05 5.48
CA VAL A 142 16.56 1.03 5.69
C VAL A 142 15.99 2.34 6.28
N GLY A 143 14.67 2.49 6.34
CA GLY A 143 13.99 3.65 6.93
C GLY A 143 13.25 4.57 5.95
N LYS A 144 13.07 4.20 4.67
CA LYS A 144 12.31 5.01 3.68
C LYS A 144 10.95 5.46 4.19
N SER A 145 10.14 4.53 4.71
CA SER A 145 8.81 4.86 5.23
C SER A 145 8.85 5.63 6.55
N ARG A 146 9.98 5.63 7.29
CA ARG A 146 10.15 6.46 8.50
C ARG A 146 10.43 7.90 8.10
N LEU A 147 11.32 8.10 7.13
CA LEU A 147 11.59 9.41 6.55
C LEU A 147 10.32 10.04 5.97
N LEU A 148 9.53 9.27 5.21
CA LEU A 148 8.26 9.74 4.66
C LEU A 148 7.25 10.10 5.76
N TYR A 149 7.22 9.33 6.86
CA TYR A 149 6.36 9.62 8.01
C TYR A 149 6.74 10.95 8.67
N GLU A 150 8.03 11.19 8.94
CA GLU A 150 8.47 12.47 9.52
C GLU A 150 8.20 13.65 8.60
N TYR A 151 8.47 13.47 7.30
CA TYR A 151 8.16 14.48 6.30
C TYR A 151 6.66 14.81 6.29
N ARG A 152 5.79 13.80 6.25
CA ARG A 152 4.33 14.01 6.31
C ARG A 152 3.89 14.66 7.60
N SER A 153 4.47 14.27 8.74
CA SER A 153 4.20 14.90 10.03
C SER A 153 4.59 16.38 10.02
N TRP A 154 5.75 16.71 9.44
CA TRP A 154 6.19 18.10 9.27
C TRP A 154 5.30 18.90 8.31
N VAL A 155 4.95 18.35 7.14
CA VAL A 155 4.03 18.99 6.17
C VAL A 155 2.66 19.21 6.81
N ASN A 156 2.16 18.18 7.51
CA ASN A 156 0.95 18.28 8.29
C ASN A 156 1.09 19.28 9.42
N LEU A 157 2.28 19.80 9.76
CA LEU A 157 2.66 20.95 10.59
C LEU A 157 2.25 22.33 10.05
N LEU A 158 2.23 22.46 8.73
CA LEU A 158 2.21 23.73 8.04
C LEU A 158 0.79 24.31 7.94
N PRO A 159 0.62 25.65 7.89
CA PRO A 159 -0.70 26.27 7.78
C PRO A 159 -1.35 26.09 6.39
N GLU A 160 -0.57 25.85 5.35
CA GLU A 160 -1.02 25.69 3.98
C GLU A 160 -1.88 24.44 3.81
N LYS A 161 -2.98 24.56 3.06
CA LYS A 161 -3.75 23.40 2.60
C LYS A 161 -3.05 22.81 1.39
N ILE A 162 -2.72 21.52 1.47
CA ILE A 162 -1.96 20.82 0.44
C ILE A 162 -2.80 19.66 -0.07
N TRP A 163 -2.91 19.56 -1.39
CA TRP A 163 -3.59 18.45 -2.03
C TRP A 163 -2.69 17.21 -2.03
N LEU A 164 -3.09 16.16 -1.33
CA LEU A 164 -2.34 14.91 -1.24
C LEU A 164 -2.93 13.86 -2.18
N PHE A 165 -2.09 13.37 -3.07
CA PHE A 165 -2.31 12.15 -3.84
C PHE A 165 -1.30 11.11 -3.37
N GLN A 166 -1.76 9.89 -3.10
CA GLN A 166 -0.91 8.81 -2.63
C GLN A 166 -1.21 7.55 -3.42
N GLY A 167 -0.18 6.92 -3.98
CA GLY A 167 -0.28 5.63 -4.65
C GLY A 167 0.80 4.69 -4.13
N ARG A 168 0.50 3.39 -4.08
CA ARG A 168 1.46 2.35 -3.69
C ARG A 168 1.42 1.22 -4.70
N ALA A 169 2.57 0.92 -5.30
CA ALA A 169 2.68 -0.25 -6.15
C ALA A 169 2.83 -1.53 -5.32
N THR A 170 2.27 -2.61 -5.84
CA THR A 170 2.38 -3.97 -5.30
C THR A 170 2.90 -4.89 -6.40
N GLN A 171 3.46 -6.05 -6.05
CA GLN A 171 4.07 -6.95 -7.03
C GLN A 171 3.06 -7.38 -8.11
N GLU A 172 1.78 -7.48 -7.75
CA GLU A 172 0.67 -7.83 -8.63
C GLU A 172 0.38 -6.74 -9.69
N MET A 173 0.69 -5.49 -9.37
CA MET A 173 0.42 -4.31 -10.19
C MET A 173 1.40 -4.14 -11.34
N GLU A 174 2.60 -4.74 -11.29
CA GLU A 174 3.66 -4.54 -12.29
C GLU A 174 3.21 -4.84 -13.73
N GLN A 175 2.23 -5.74 -13.89
CA GLN A 175 1.66 -6.13 -15.18
C GLN A 175 0.25 -5.56 -15.42
N LEU A 176 -0.29 -4.76 -14.51
CA LEU A 176 -1.61 -4.16 -14.67
C LEU A 176 -1.43 -2.70 -15.16
N PRO A 177 -1.81 -2.38 -16.41
CA PRO A 177 -1.60 -1.04 -16.94
C PRO A 177 -2.28 0.03 -16.11
N TYR A 178 -1.59 1.15 -15.92
CA TYR A 178 -2.09 2.31 -15.20
C TYR A 178 -2.54 2.02 -13.76
N SER A 179 -2.08 0.92 -13.16
CA SER A 179 -2.56 0.46 -11.86
C SER A 179 -2.07 1.32 -10.71
N LEU A 180 -0.84 1.86 -10.77
CA LEU A 180 -0.39 2.83 -9.78
C LEU A 180 -1.17 4.15 -9.86
N LEU A 181 -1.47 4.62 -11.08
CA LEU A 181 -2.35 5.79 -11.27
C LEU A 181 -3.77 5.54 -10.76
N ARG A 182 -4.31 4.35 -11.05
CA ARG A 182 -5.60 3.91 -10.53
C ARG A 182 -5.62 3.88 -9.01
N ASP A 183 -4.60 3.31 -8.37
CA ASP A 183 -4.49 3.27 -6.91
C ASP A 183 -4.42 4.68 -6.31
N MET A 184 -3.69 5.60 -6.95
CA MET A 184 -3.62 7.00 -6.55
C MET A 184 -4.97 7.72 -6.59
N PHE A 185 -5.72 7.55 -7.68
CA PHE A 185 -7.07 8.10 -7.77
C PHE A 185 -8.04 7.42 -6.82
N ALA A 186 -7.92 6.09 -6.66
CA ALA A 186 -8.71 5.35 -5.72
C ALA A 186 -8.52 5.92 -4.33
N PHE A 187 -7.28 6.14 -3.88
CA PHE A 187 -6.93 6.81 -2.63
C PHE A 187 -7.63 8.15 -2.49
N ARG A 188 -7.42 9.08 -3.43
CA ARG A 188 -7.89 10.47 -3.33
C ARG A 188 -9.41 10.61 -3.36
N PHE A 189 -10.10 9.77 -4.12
CA PHE A 189 -11.55 9.83 -4.33
C PHE A 189 -12.32 8.76 -3.56
N GLU A 190 -11.65 8.06 -2.64
CA GLU A 190 -12.27 7.08 -1.75
C GLU A 190 -12.99 5.94 -2.50
N ILE A 191 -12.46 5.56 -3.67
CA ILE A 191 -12.95 4.43 -4.46
C ILE A 191 -12.48 3.14 -3.80
N ARG A 192 -13.42 2.24 -3.51
CA ARG A 192 -13.19 0.91 -2.92
C ARG A 192 -13.21 -0.15 -4.01
N GLU A 193 -12.61 -1.31 -3.74
CA GLU A 193 -12.60 -2.42 -4.70
C GLU A 193 -13.97 -3.13 -4.80
N SER A 194 -14.77 -3.10 -3.73
CA SER A 194 -16.17 -3.56 -3.73
C SER A 194 -17.17 -2.55 -4.24
N ASP A 195 -16.76 -1.30 -4.50
CA ASP A 195 -17.69 -0.36 -5.11
C ASP A 195 -18.20 -0.99 -6.40
N ALA A 196 -19.52 -1.00 -6.60
CA ALA A 196 -20.09 -1.44 -7.86
C ALA A 196 -19.49 -0.62 -9.02
N PRO A 197 -19.36 -1.18 -10.24
CA PRO A 197 -18.73 -0.46 -11.36
C PRO A 197 -19.30 0.95 -11.59
N LEU A 198 -20.60 1.14 -11.41
CA LEU A 198 -21.24 2.46 -11.51
C LEU A 198 -20.76 3.43 -10.41
N VAL A 199 -20.72 2.99 -9.16
CA VAL A 199 -20.29 3.81 -8.01
C VAL A 199 -18.83 4.21 -8.13
N ALA A 200 -17.95 3.29 -8.57
CA ALA A 200 -16.54 3.61 -8.78
C ALA A 200 -16.35 4.69 -9.86
N ARG A 201 -17.13 4.60 -10.95
CA ARG A 201 -17.13 5.60 -12.03
C ARG A 201 -17.65 6.95 -11.56
N GLU A 202 -18.77 6.97 -10.83
CA GLU A 202 -19.35 8.20 -10.27
C GLU A 202 -18.38 8.88 -9.29
N LYS A 203 -17.73 8.13 -8.40
CA LYS A 203 -16.73 8.69 -7.47
C LYS A 203 -15.53 9.30 -8.20
N LEU A 204 -15.01 8.62 -9.22
CA LEU A 204 -13.94 9.18 -10.04
C LEU A 204 -14.39 10.45 -10.76
N GLU A 205 -15.56 10.41 -11.40
CA GLU A 205 -16.12 11.54 -12.13
C GLU A 205 -16.31 12.74 -11.21
N GLN A 206 -17.01 12.58 -10.09
CA GLN A 206 -17.25 13.64 -9.11
C GLN A 206 -15.94 14.16 -8.49
N GLY A 207 -14.99 13.26 -8.23
CA GLY A 207 -13.67 13.62 -7.72
C GLY A 207 -12.89 14.51 -8.69
N ILE A 208 -12.92 14.21 -9.99
CA ILE A 208 -12.29 15.03 -11.03
C ILE A 208 -13.03 16.35 -11.23
N LEU A 209 -14.37 16.31 -11.32
CA LEU A 209 -15.23 17.49 -11.46
C LEU A 209 -15.01 18.51 -10.34
N GLY A 210 -14.90 18.06 -9.09
CA GLY A 210 -14.68 18.94 -7.93
C GLY A 210 -13.35 19.70 -7.93
N PHE A 211 -12.41 19.34 -8.80
CA PHE A 211 -11.16 20.08 -9.02
C PHE A 211 -11.18 20.92 -10.30
N MET A 212 -12.21 20.75 -11.14
CA MET A 212 -12.32 21.32 -12.47
C MET A 212 -13.68 22.01 -12.66
N GLU A 213 -14.20 22.67 -11.61
CA GLU A 213 -15.56 23.23 -11.58
C GLU A 213 -15.81 24.26 -12.70
N ASP A 214 -14.76 25.00 -13.10
CA ASP A 214 -14.81 26.04 -14.15
C ASP A 214 -14.67 25.49 -15.58
N ASP A 215 -14.43 24.19 -15.75
CA ASP A 215 -14.12 23.58 -17.03
C ASP A 215 -15.37 22.89 -17.63
N PRO A 216 -15.94 23.42 -18.74
CA PRO A 216 -17.16 22.87 -19.33
C PRO A 216 -16.97 21.44 -19.87
N ASP A 217 -15.73 21.03 -20.14
CA ASP A 217 -15.37 19.70 -20.63
C ASP A 217 -14.93 18.76 -19.50
N ALA A 218 -14.98 19.17 -18.23
CA ALA A 218 -14.47 18.39 -17.11
C ALA A 218 -15.05 16.97 -17.04
N ARG A 219 -16.35 16.80 -17.33
CA ARG A 219 -17.00 15.49 -17.38
C ARG A 219 -16.43 14.61 -18.49
N MET A 220 -16.23 15.17 -19.68
CA MET A 220 -15.59 14.47 -20.80
C MET A 220 -14.20 14.00 -20.38
N LYS A 221 -13.38 14.91 -19.83
CA LYS A 221 -12.02 14.65 -19.36
C LYS A 221 -11.97 13.53 -18.32
N ALA A 222 -12.90 13.55 -17.36
CA ALA A 222 -13.01 12.52 -16.34
C ALA A 222 -13.26 11.12 -16.93
N HIS A 223 -14.09 11.01 -17.97
CA HIS A 223 -14.37 9.72 -18.61
C HIS A 223 -13.17 9.16 -19.36
N PHE A 224 -12.38 10.02 -20.03
CA PHE A 224 -11.12 9.60 -20.68
C PHE A 224 -10.09 9.14 -19.65
N ILE A 225 -9.90 9.90 -18.56
CA ILE A 225 -8.99 9.53 -17.47
C ILE A 225 -9.45 8.22 -16.82
N GLY A 226 -10.76 8.08 -16.56
CA GLY A 226 -11.35 6.88 -15.98
C GLY A 226 -11.16 5.64 -16.85
N HIS A 227 -11.35 5.78 -18.16
CA HIS A 227 -11.11 4.69 -19.10
C HIS A 227 -9.64 4.28 -19.16
N LEU A 228 -8.72 5.25 -19.13
CA LEU A 228 -7.28 5.00 -19.12
C LEU A 228 -6.87 4.17 -17.91
N VAL A 229 -7.34 4.52 -16.70
CA VAL A 229 -7.01 3.80 -15.46
C VAL A 229 -7.80 2.50 -15.28
N GLY A 230 -8.52 2.05 -16.31
CA GLY A 230 -9.17 0.75 -16.37
C GLY A 230 -10.58 0.67 -15.78
N LEU A 231 -11.27 1.80 -15.58
CA LEU A 231 -12.71 1.81 -15.27
C LEU A 231 -13.52 1.77 -16.58
N ASP A 232 -14.62 1.00 -16.60
CA ASP A 232 -15.41 0.81 -17.81
C ASP A 232 -16.31 2.02 -18.16
N PHE A 233 -15.75 2.94 -18.94
CA PHE A 233 -16.46 4.07 -19.57
C PHE A 233 -16.85 3.79 -21.03
N SER A 234 -16.91 2.53 -21.48
CA SER A 234 -17.27 2.17 -22.87
C SER A 234 -18.65 2.70 -23.29
N THR A 235 -19.59 2.82 -22.35
CA THR A 235 -20.94 3.36 -22.61
C THR A 235 -20.99 4.89 -22.65
N SER A 236 -19.87 5.58 -22.43
CA SER A 236 -19.85 7.04 -22.39
C SER A 236 -20.13 7.64 -23.78
N PRO A 237 -20.98 8.68 -23.89
CA PRO A 237 -21.20 9.39 -25.15
C PRO A 237 -19.94 10.06 -25.71
N TYR A 238 -18.94 10.36 -24.87
CA TYR A 238 -17.71 11.04 -25.28
C TYR A 238 -16.66 10.12 -25.90
N LEU A 239 -16.73 8.82 -25.60
CA LEU A 239 -15.84 7.80 -26.16
C LEU A 239 -16.48 7.10 -27.36
N GLN A 240 -17.80 7.26 -27.57
CA GLN A 240 -18.50 6.72 -28.75
C GLN A 240 -17.84 7.20 -30.05
N GLY A 241 -17.52 6.26 -30.94
CA GLY A 241 -16.87 6.52 -32.22
C GLY A 241 -15.34 6.42 -32.21
N ILE A 242 -14.69 6.31 -31.05
CA ILE A 242 -13.23 6.15 -30.94
C ILE A 242 -12.81 4.97 -30.04
N LEU A 243 -13.75 4.15 -29.58
CA LEU A 243 -13.47 2.97 -28.73
C LEU A 243 -12.52 1.96 -29.37
N GLU A 244 -12.44 1.94 -30.70
CA GLU A 244 -11.50 1.07 -31.44
C GLU A 244 -10.10 1.71 -31.61
N ASP A 245 -9.96 3.02 -31.34
CA ASP A 245 -8.70 3.76 -31.40
C ASP A 245 -8.17 4.03 -29.98
N ALA A 246 -7.68 2.96 -29.36
CA ALA A 246 -7.15 3.01 -28.00
C ALA A 246 -5.95 3.98 -27.88
N GLN A 247 -5.16 4.17 -28.96
CA GLN A 247 -4.07 5.15 -28.97
C GLN A 247 -4.60 6.57 -28.79
N GLN A 248 -5.62 6.93 -29.58
CA GLN A 248 -6.24 8.24 -29.51
C GLN A 248 -6.88 8.50 -28.13
N ILE A 249 -7.51 7.48 -27.53
CA ILE A 249 -8.06 7.57 -26.17
C ILE A 249 -6.94 7.86 -25.17
N ARG A 250 -5.84 7.10 -25.21
CA ARG A 250 -4.69 7.33 -24.32
C ARG A 250 -4.09 8.71 -24.47
N ASP A 251 -3.80 9.15 -25.70
CA ASP A 251 -3.15 10.44 -25.94
C ASP A 251 -4.04 11.62 -25.52
N ARG A 252 -5.37 11.47 -25.58
CA ARG A 252 -6.31 12.43 -24.99
C ARG A 252 -6.32 12.35 -23.47
N ALA A 253 -6.42 11.14 -22.90
CA ALA A 253 -6.45 10.93 -21.47
C ALA A 253 -5.19 11.44 -20.75
N LEU A 254 -3.99 11.23 -21.31
CA LEU A 254 -2.73 11.76 -20.77
C LEU A 254 -2.70 13.29 -20.77
N ARG A 255 -3.17 13.93 -21.85
CA ARG A 255 -3.32 15.40 -21.87
C ARG A 255 -4.33 15.90 -20.84
N TYR A 256 -5.46 15.21 -20.69
CA TYR A 256 -6.46 15.56 -19.70
C TYR A 256 -5.98 15.30 -18.27
N LEU A 257 -5.12 14.32 -18.05
CA LEU A 257 -4.44 14.10 -16.77
C LEU A 257 -3.56 15.29 -16.41
N THR A 258 -2.78 15.81 -17.37
CA THR A 258 -2.01 17.06 -17.19
C THR A 258 -2.94 18.22 -16.83
N HIS A 259 -4.03 18.42 -17.59
CA HIS A 259 -5.00 19.49 -17.31
C HIS A 259 -5.62 19.36 -15.91
N PHE A 260 -5.98 18.15 -15.49
CA PHE A 260 -6.52 17.88 -14.16
C PHE A 260 -5.55 18.34 -13.08
N PHE A 261 -4.27 17.94 -13.16
CA PHE A 261 -3.27 18.35 -12.19
C PHE A 261 -3.01 19.87 -12.23
N THR A 262 -3.04 20.49 -13.41
CA THR A 262 -3.00 21.96 -13.53
C THR A 262 -4.16 22.61 -12.76
N SER A 263 -5.39 22.12 -12.89
CA SER A 263 -6.55 22.63 -12.15
C SER A 263 -6.47 22.36 -10.64
N VAL A 264 -5.93 21.22 -10.21
CA VAL A 264 -5.63 20.95 -8.80
C VAL A 264 -4.70 22.04 -8.25
N MET A 265 -3.65 22.37 -9.00
CA MET A 265 -2.62 23.31 -8.57
C MET A 265 -3.07 24.78 -8.57
N GLN A 266 -4.07 25.14 -9.37
CA GLN A 266 -4.72 26.45 -9.29
C GLN A 266 -5.40 26.68 -7.93
N ASN A 267 -5.80 25.59 -7.25
CA ASN A 267 -6.49 25.61 -5.96
C ASN A 267 -5.56 25.34 -4.77
N GLY A 268 -4.23 25.40 -4.97
CA GLY A 268 -3.23 25.22 -3.93
C GLY A 268 -2.16 24.18 -4.31
N PRO A 269 -1.04 24.13 -3.56
CA PRO A 269 0.06 23.20 -3.83
C PRO A 269 -0.39 21.75 -3.70
N ALA A 270 0.21 20.88 -4.51
CA ALA A 270 -0.08 19.45 -4.53
C ALA A 270 1.18 18.61 -4.28
N GLN A 271 0.99 17.43 -3.69
CA GLN A 271 2.03 16.43 -3.52
C GLN A 271 1.55 15.04 -3.95
N LEU A 272 2.38 14.33 -4.71
CA LEU A 272 2.18 12.94 -5.14
C LEU A 272 3.19 12.08 -4.38
N LEU A 273 2.69 11.22 -3.48
CA LEU A 273 3.51 10.28 -2.71
C LEU A 273 3.35 8.89 -3.31
N LEU A 274 4.37 8.41 -4.00
CA LEU A 274 4.32 7.17 -4.79
C LEU A 274 5.28 6.14 -4.17
N GLU A 275 4.73 5.14 -3.49
CA GLU A 275 5.48 4.15 -2.73
C GLU A 275 5.72 2.86 -3.52
N ASP A 276 6.87 2.22 -3.24
CA ASP A 276 7.26 0.92 -3.77
C ASP A 276 7.28 0.84 -5.30
N ILE A 277 7.63 1.93 -6.00
CA ILE A 277 7.48 2.05 -7.46
C ILE A 277 8.35 1.10 -8.31
N HIS A 278 9.26 0.35 -7.68
CA HIS A 278 9.96 -0.77 -8.30
C HIS A 278 9.00 -1.89 -8.73
N TRP A 279 7.79 -1.94 -8.17
CA TRP A 279 6.70 -2.81 -8.59
C TRP A 279 5.63 -2.11 -9.43
N ALA A 280 5.79 -0.83 -9.75
CA ALA A 280 4.80 -0.11 -10.56
C ALA A 280 4.81 -0.60 -12.01
N ASP A 281 3.66 -0.53 -12.68
CA ASP A 281 3.58 -0.73 -14.12
C ASP A 281 4.27 0.41 -14.87
N ASP A 282 4.91 0.07 -15.99
CA ASP A 282 5.65 1.04 -16.80
C ASP A 282 4.75 2.12 -17.41
N ASP A 283 3.49 1.79 -17.70
CA ASP A 283 2.53 2.72 -18.29
C ASP A 283 2.16 3.87 -17.32
N SER A 284 2.00 3.58 -16.02
CA SER A 284 1.85 4.58 -14.96
C SER A 284 3.09 5.45 -14.81
N LEU A 285 4.28 4.83 -14.78
CA LEU A 285 5.53 5.58 -14.65
C LEU A 285 5.73 6.53 -15.83
N ASP A 286 5.46 6.06 -17.05
CA ASP A 286 5.53 6.87 -18.27
C ASP A 286 4.49 8.02 -18.23
N ALA A 287 3.30 7.80 -17.67
CA ALA A 287 2.29 8.85 -17.50
C ALA A 287 2.70 9.93 -16.48
N PHE A 288 3.36 9.56 -15.39
CA PHE A 288 3.96 10.56 -14.49
C PHE A 288 5.12 11.31 -15.15
N CYS A 289 5.93 10.63 -15.97
CA CYS A 289 6.93 11.31 -16.79
C CYS A 289 6.31 12.32 -17.75
N TYR A 290 5.20 11.96 -18.39
CA TYR A 290 4.46 12.85 -19.28
C TYR A 290 3.98 14.11 -18.56
N LEU A 291 3.53 14.00 -17.31
CA LEU A 291 3.15 15.15 -16.47
C LEU A 291 4.32 16.13 -16.23
N MET A 292 5.57 15.63 -16.24
CA MET A 292 6.77 16.43 -16.03
C MET A 292 7.32 17.10 -17.31
N GLU A 293 6.83 16.74 -18.49
CA GLU A 293 7.36 17.28 -19.76
C GLU A 293 6.99 18.77 -19.95
N ASP A 294 5.83 19.20 -19.44
CA ASP A 294 5.39 20.58 -19.45
C ASP A 294 5.92 21.35 -18.22
N ARG A 295 7.04 22.06 -18.41
CA ARG A 295 7.81 22.76 -17.35
C ARG A 295 7.19 24.08 -16.86
N TYR A 296 5.87 24.16 -16.78
CA TYR A 296 5.26 25.37 -16.21
C TYR A 296 5.61 25.48 -14.71
N THR A 297 5.51 26.69 -14.17
CA THR A 297 5.54 26.94 -12.72
C THR A 297 4.34 26.22 -12.09
N LEU A 298 4.55 24.97 -11.71
CA LEU A 298 3.58 24.05 -11.14
C LEU A 298 3.95 23.82 -9.68
N PRO A 299 3.14 24.26 -8.69
CA PRO A 299 3.39 23.97 -7.28
C PRO A 299 3.10 22.49 -6.96
N LEU A 300 3.97 21.60 -7.47
CA LEU A 300 3.86 20.16 -7.38
C LEU A 300 5.14 19.54 -6.81
N LEU A 301 5.01 18.75 -5.74
CA LEU A 301 6.04 17.79 -5.34
C LEU A 301 5.67 16.39 -5.79
N ILE A 302 6.54 15.71 -6.54
CA ILE A 302 6.42 14.27 -6.80
C ILE A 302 7.51 13.54 -6.04
N LEU A 303 7.12 12.72 -5.06
CA LEU A 303 8.02 11.93 -4.23
C LEU A 303 7.84 10.44 -4.49
N TYR A 304 8.86 9.83 -5.09
CA TYR A 304 8.93 8.41 -5.36
C TYR A 304 9.75 7.68 -4.31
N LEU A 305 9.29 6.53 -3.82
CA LEU A 305 10.06 5.61 -2.97
C LEU A 305 10.29 4.29 -3.72
N ALA A 306 11.56 3.89 -3.85
CA ALA A 306 11.95 2.72 -4.62
C ALA A 306 13.04 1.88 -3.93
N ARG A 307 13.19 0.63 -4.40
CA ARG A 307 14.39 -0.19 -4.18
C ARG A 307 15.35 -0.03 -5.36
N PRO A 308 16.64 -0.37 -5.22
CA PRO A 308 17.62 -0.29 -6.30
C PRO A 308 17.24 -1.06 -7.58
N THR A 309 16.44 -2.12 -7.45
CA THR A 309 15.90 -2.90 -8.59
C THR A 309 15.11 -2.06 -9.61
N LEU A 310 14.56 -0.90 -9.21
CA LEU A 310 13.98 0.05 -10.15
C LEU A 310 15.01 0.51 -11.18
N LEU A 311 16.24 0.81 -10.76
CA LEU A 311 17.30 1.29 -11.64
C LEU A 311 17.85 0.16 -12.52
N GLU A 312 17.76 -1.09 -12.08
CA GLU A 312 18.08 -2.24 -12.94
C GLU A 312 17.06 -2.36 -14.07
N ARG A 313 15.76 -2.18 -13.76
CA ARG A 313 14.66 -2.22 -14.74
C ARG A 313 14.63 -0.97 -15.63
N ARG A 314 14.91 0.20 -15.06
CA ARG A 314 14.88 1.52 -15.71
C ARG A 314 16.14 2.33 -15.38
N PRO A 315 17.29 2.04 -16.03
CA PRO A 315 18.57 2.68 -15.72
C PRO A 315 18.58 4.21 -15.84
N THR A 316 17.76 4.76 -16.74
CA THR A 316 17.68 6.20 -16.98
C THR A 316 16.63 6.91 -16.11
N TRP A 317 16.08 6.25 -15.08
CA TRP A 317 15.01 6.82 -14.25
C TRP A 317 15.47 8.03 -13.43
N GLY A 318 15.04 9.24 -13.77
CA GLY A 318 15.55 10.46 -13.12
C GLY A 318 16.86 10.97 -13.70
N GLU A 319 17.24 10.53 -14.91
CA GLU A 319 18.42 10.99 -15.65
C GLU A 319 18.04 11.48 -17.06
N GLY A 320 18.69 12.56 -17.51
CA GLY A 320 18.51 13.11 -18.86
C GLY A 320 17.56 14.31 -18.93
N GLN A 321 17.42 14.89 -20.13
CA GLN A 321 16.68 16.14 -20.33
C GLN A 321 15.20 16.07 -19.88
N ARG A 322 14.59 14.88 -19.98
CA ARG A 322 13.21 14.61 -19.51
C ARG A 322 13.03 14.68 -17.99
N TYR A 323 14.11 14.62 -17.22
CA TYR A 323 14.10 14.62 -15.76
C TYR A 323 14.89 15.81 -15.18
N THR A 324 14.89 16.95 -15.89
CA THR A 324 15.60 18.14 -15.40
C THR A 324 14.99 18.60 -14.08
N GLY A 325 15.81 18.71 -13.02
CA GLY A 325 15.34 19.03 -11.67
C GLY A 325 14.93 17.80 -10.83
N HIS A 326 15.01 16.59 -11.37
CA HIS A 326 14.78 15.35 -10.63
C HIS A 326 15.99 15.04 -9.73
N GLN A 327 15.76 15.00 -8.43
CA GLN A 327 16.78 14.64 -7.44
C GLN A 327 16.67 13.17 -7.02
N ARG A 328 17.81 12.52 -6.79
CA ARG A 328 17.85 11.16 -6.23
C ARG A 328 18.49 11.19 -4.86
N ILE A 329 17.80 10.65 -3.87
CA ILE A 329 18.28 10.48 -2.50
C ILE A 329 18.54 8.99 -2.27
N LEU A 330 19.81 8.63 -2.08
CA LEU A 330 20.23 7.27 -1.77
C LEU A 330 20.27 7.09 -0.24
N LEU A 331 19.34 6.31 0.31
CA LEU A 331 19.37 5.95 1.72
C LEU A 331 20.34 4.79 1.94
N THR A 332 21.50 5.08 2.51
CA THR A 332 22.46 4.09 2.98
C THR A 332 22.04 3.53 4.34
N PRO A 333 22.51 2.33 4.75
CA PRO A 333 22.36 1.85 6.12
C PRO A 333 22.81 2.89 7.16
N LEU A 334 22.21 2.86 8.34
CA LEU A 334 22.57 3.74 9.46
C LEU A 334 24.00 3.45 9.93
N SER A 335 24.66 4.49 10.42
CA SER A 335 25.98 4.35 11.04
C SER A 335 25.88 3.49 12.31
N THR A 336 26.99 2.86 12.73
CA THR A 336 27.05 2.13 14.01
C THR A 336 26.71 3.03 15.19
N HIS A 337 27.00 4.33 15.10
CA HIS A 337 26.62 5.30 16.11
C HIS A 337 25.09 5.49 16.17
N ASP A 338 24.43 5.65 15.03
CA ASP A 338 22.99 5.82 14.95
C ASP A 338 22.24 4.53 15.31
N ILE A 339 22.76 3.36 14.95
CA ILE A 339 22.20 2.08 15.41
C ILE A 339 22.26 1.99 16.94
N ARG A 340 23.39 2.35 17.56
CA ARG A 340 23.48 2.36 19.02
C ARG A 340 22.44 3.29 19.63
N ARG A 341 22.28 4.50 19.09
CA ARG A 341 21.23 5.44 19.51
C ARG A 341 19.83 4.86 19.34
N LEU A 342 19.56 4.17 18.23
CA LEU A 342 18.29 3.51 17.97
C LEU A 342 18.00 2.40 18.99
N VAL A 343 18.99 1.56 19.31
CA VAL A 343 18.84 0.52 20.33
C VAL A 343 18.56 1.15 21.70
N THR A 344 19.29 2.20 22.08
CA THR A 344 19.05 2.91 23.33
C THR A 344 17.66 3.52 23.40
N GLU A 345 17.17 4.12 22.30
CA GLU A 345 15.82 4.70 22.22
C GLU A 345 14.74 3.61 22.32
N LEU A 346 14.93 2.48 21.63
CA LEU A 346 14.00 1.34 21.66
C LEU A 346 13.96 0.65 23.02
N LEU A 347 15.06 0.64 23.75
CA LEU A 347 15.18 0.05 25.09
C LEU A 347 15.10 1.11 26.20
N GLN A 348 14.55 2.30 25.94
CA GLN A 348 14.52 3.41 26.92
C GLN A 348 13.79 3.09 28.23
N LYS A 349 12.91 2.08 28.24
CA LYS A 349 12.25 1.56 29.45
C LYS A 349 13.15 0.63 30.29
N MET A 350 14.37 0.36 29.84
CA MET A 350 15.38 -0.42 30.54
C MET A 350 16.39 0.55 31.21
N PRO A 351 16.48 0.59 32.56
CA PRO A 351 17.35 1.53 33.26
C PRO A 351 18.84 1.40 32.89
N GLU A 352 19.27 0.15 32.68
CA GLU A 352 20.63 -0.19 32.28
C GLU A 352 20.56 -1.30 31.24
N ILE A 353 21.08 -1.02 30.05
CA ILE A 353 21.15 -1.99 28.96
C ILE A 353 22.44 -2.80 29.14
N PRO A 354 22.36 -4.12 29.39
CA PRO A 354 23.56 -4.94 29.54
C PRO A 354 24.44 -4.88 28.30
N GLY A 355 25.76 -4.71 28.48
CA GLY A 355 26.75 -4.70 27.39
C GLY A 355 26.59 -5.87 26.41
N PRO A 356 26.43 -7.13 26.89
CA PRO A 356 26.19 -8.27 26.02
C PRO A 356 24.94 -8.13 25.16
N LEU A 357 23.83 -7.60 25.69
CA LEU A 357 22.60 -7.39 24.89
C LEU A 357 22.83 -6.32 23.81
N LEU A 358 23.52 -5.23 24.15
CA LEU A 358 23.81 -4.16 23.19
C LEU A 358 24.71 -4.67 22.05
N GLU A 359 25.79 -5.39 22.37
CA GLU A 359 26.68 -5.99 21.37
C GLU A 359 25.94 -6.98 20.48
N LEU A 360 25.09 -7.81 21.08
CA LEU A 360 24.29 -8.82 20.40
C LEU A 360 23.34 -8.21 19.36
N VAL A 361 22.63 -7.13 19.73
CA VAL A 361 21.72 -6.44 18.82
C VAL A 361 22.47 -5.68 17.72
N MET A 362 23.65 -5.12 18.04
CA MET A 362 24.45 -4.39 17.06
C MET A 362 25.11 -5.31 16.03
N ALA A 363 25.62 -6.48 16.43
CA ALA A 363 26.47 -7.34 15.61
C ALA A 363 25.81 -7.82 14.30
N GLY A 364 24.51 -8.12 14.32
CA GLY A 364 23.76 -8.57 13.13
C GLY A 364 23.02 -7.47 12.38
N SER A 365 23.08 -6.22 12.85
CA SER A 365 22.24 -5.14 12.31
C SER A 365 22.66 -4.69 10.92
N GLU A 366 23.95 -4.72 10.59
CA GLU A 366 24.53 -4.15 9.35
C GLU A 366 23.99 -2.73 9.02
N GLY A 367 23.64 -1.94 10.04
CA GLY A 367 23.05 -0.61 9.84
C GLY A 367 21.56 -0.61 9.45
N ASN A 368 20.88 -1.75 9.49
CA ASN A 368 19.45 -1.88 9.15
C ASN A 368 18.55 -1.64 10.39
N PRO A 369 17.79 -0.52 10.45
CA PRO A 369 16.88 -0.24 11.57
C PRO A 369 15.83 -1.32 11.78
N TYR A 370 15.33 -1.89 10.68
CA TYR A 370 14.29 -2.91 10.74
C TYR A 370 14.80 -4.20 11.36
N TYR A 371 16.05 -4.58 11.12
CA TYR A 371 16.66 -5.72 11.82
C TYR A 371 16.67 -5.52 13.33
N VAL A 372 17.07 -4.32 13.79
CA VAL A 372 17.14 -4.00 15.22
C VAL A 372 15.76 -4.09 15.87
N GLU A 373 14.74 -3.50 15.27
CA GLU A 373 13.37 -3.56 15.79
C GLU A 373 12.86 -5.00 15.88
N GLU A 374 13.06 -5.81 14.84
CA GLU A 374 12.54 -7.18 14.79
C GLU A 374 13.31 -8.13 15.70
N LEU A 375 14.62 -7.93 15.85
CA LEU A 375 15.42 -8.70 16.80
C LEU A 375 14.98 -8.41 18.24
N ILE A 376 14.75 -7.14 18.61
CA ILE A 376 14.26 -6.81 19.95
C ILE A 376 12.88 -7.43 20.18
N LYS A 377 11.97 -7.40 19.20
CA LYS A 377 10.66 -8.07 19.30
C LYS A 377 10.79 -9.57 19.49
N MET A 378 11.67 -10.23 18.73
CA MET A 378 11.96 -11.65 18.93
C MET A 378 12.45 -11.93 20.35
N LEU A 379 13.38 -11.11 20.87
CA LEU A 379 13.90 -11.27 22.24
C LEU A 379 12.82 -11.06 23.31
N ILE A 380 11.81 -10.22 23.05
CA ILE A 380 10.63 -10.08 23.92
C ILE A 380 9.74 -11.33 23.83
N GLU A 381 9.45 -11.81 22.61
CA GLU A 381 8.63 -13.00 22.37
C GLU A 381 9.23 -14.26 23.01
N GLU A 382 10.55 -14.40 22.98
CA GLU A 382 11.28 -15.51 23.62
C GLU A 382 11.50 -15.30 25.14
N GLY A 383 11.04 -14.17 25.69
CA GLY A 383 11.16 -13.83 27.11
C GLY A 383 12.60 -13.60 27.57
N VAL A 384 13.52 -13.26 26.64
CA VAL A 384 14.85 -12.75 26.98
C VAL A 384 14.72 -11.33 27.55
N ILE A 385 13.87 -10.51 26.93
CA ILE A 385 13.48 -9.19 27.43
C ILE A 385 12.09 -9.31 28.06
N LEU A 386 12.00 -9.04 29.35
CA LEU A 386 10.77 -9.06 30.11
C LEU A 386 10.20 -7.63 30.15
N VAL A 387 9.04 -7.45 29.52
CA VAL A 387 8.33 -6.18 29.39
C VAL A 387 7.40 -5.97 30.59
N GLY A 388 7.74 -5.00 31.45
CA GLY A 388 6.87 -4.52 32.52
C GLY A 388 6.18 -3.19 32.18
N PRO A 389 5.15 -2.79 32.95
CA PRO A 389 4.43 -1.53 32.72
C PRO A 389 5.33 -0.30 32.84
N GLU A 390 6.29 -0.30 33.77
CA GLU A 390 7.23 0.82 33.97
C GLU A 390 8.66 0.48 33.55
N LEU A 391 9.14 -0.73 33.84
CA LEU A 391 10.54 -1.11 33.64
C LEU A 391 10.68 -2.42 32.87
N TRP A 392 11.64 -2.45 31.95
CA TRP A 392 12.05 -3.64 31.23
C TRP A 392 13.26 -4.27 31.90
N ARG A 393 13.35 -5.60 31.85
CA ARG A 393 14.46 -6.37 32.43
C ARG A 393 14.95 -7.40 31.43
N VAL A 394 16.19 -7.83 31.58
CA VAL A 394 16.77 -8.92 30.81
C VAL A 394 16.87 -10.15 31.70
N GLU A 395 16.48 -11.30 31.19
CA GLU A 395 16.70 -12.60 31.83
C GLU A 395 18.10 -13.13 31.45
N PRO A 396 19.10 -13.07 32.34
CA PRO A 396 20.51 -13.30 31.96
C PRO A 396 20.78 -14.71 31.45
N MET A 397 20.08 -15.71 32.00
CA MET A 397 20.26 -17.10 31.57
C MET A 397 19.72 -17.33 30.15
N ARG A 398 18.65 -16.63 29.77
CA ARG A 398 18.11 -16.70 28.40
C ARG A 398 18.97 -15.92 27.42
N LEU A 399 19.53 -14.78 27.82
CA LEU A 399 20.44 -14.00 26.96
C LEU A 399 21.69 -14.79 26.53
N THR A 400 22.18 -15.70 27.37
CA THR A 400 23.36 -16.51 27.06
C THR A 400 23.04 -17.76 26.22
N THR A 401 21.79 -18.20 26.20
CA THR A 401 21.35 -19.43 25.52
C THR A 401 20.54 -19.18 24.25
N VAL A 402 20.06 -17.94 24.04
CA VAL A 402 19.31 -17.56 22.84
C VAL A 402 20.16 -17.72 21.58
N HIS A 403 19.58 -18.35 20.56
CA HIS A 403 20.21 -18.46 19.25
C HIS A 403 19.75 -17.30 18.38
N ILE A 404 20.69 -16.44 17.96
CA ILE A 404 20.36 -15.30 17.12
C ILE A 404 20.69 -15.61 15.67
N PRO A 405 19.68 -15.59 14.79
CA PRO A 405 19.90 -15.72 13.37
C PRO A 405 20.77 -14.55 12.86
N PRO A 406 21.76 -14.82 11.99
CA PRO A 406 22.70 -13.80 11.52
C PRO A 406 22.10 -12.84 10.48
N THR A 407 20.86 -13.08 10.03
CA THR A 407 20.22 -12.31 8.96
C THR A 407 18.83 -11.87 9.36
N LEU A 408 18.37 -10.76 8.78
CA LEU A 408 16.98 -10.30 8.92
C LEU A 408 15.97 -11.38 8.53
N ILE A 409 16.22 -12.13 7.45
CA ILE A 409 15.37 -13.25 7.04
C ILE A 409 15.28 -14.29 8.16
N GLY A 410 16.41 -14.67 8.75
CA GLY A 410 16.45 -15.60 9.87
C GLY A 410 15.69 -15.07 11.10
N VAL A 411 15.81 -13.78 11.41
CA VAL A 411 15.05 -13.14 12.50
C VAL A 411 13.54 -13.24 12.25
N LEU A 412 13.10 -12.94 11.03
CA LEU A 412 11.69 -13.06 10.64
C LEU A 412 11.20 -14.52 10.66
N GLN A 413 12.05 -15.49 10.29
CA GLN A 413 11.74 -16.92 10.40
C GLN A 413 11.56 -17.35 11.86
N ALA A 414 12.46 -16.93 12.75
CA ALA A 414 12.36 -17.24 14.18
C ALA A 414 11.07 -16.67 14.79
N ARG A 415 10.68 -15.44 14.43
CA ARG A 415 9.40 -14.85 14.83
C ARG A 415 8.20 -15.63 14.29
N LEU A 416 8.27 -16.18 13.07
CA LEU A 416 7.23 -17.03 12.51
C LEU A 416 7.15 -18.39 13.24
N ASP A 417 8.30 -18.95 13.61
CA ASP A 417 8.40 -20.23 14.32
C ASP A 417 7.91 -20.13 15.78
N SER A 418 8.01 -18.94 16.40
CA SER A 418 7.49 -18.66 17.75
C SER A 418 5.95 -18.60 17.83
N LEU A 419 5.27 -18.63 16.67
CA LEU A 419 3.80 -18.63 16.60
C LEU A 419 3.21 -20.02 16.86
N SER A 420 2.00 -20.02 17.42
CA SER A 420 1.18 -21.22 17.47
C SER A 420 0.91 -21.77 16.06
N ALA A 421 0.61 -23.06 15.96
CA ALA A 421 0.32 -23.70 14.67
C ALA A 421 -0.84 -23.02 13.92
N VAL A 422 -1.85 -22.53 14.65
CA VAL A 422 -3.03 -21.84 14.09
C VAL A 422 -2.64 -20.47 13.53
N GLU A 423 -1.95 -19.64 14.31
CA GLU A 423 -1.47 -18.32 13.88
C GLU A 423 -0.57 -18.43 12.64
N ARG A 424 0.34 -19.40 12.63
CA ARG A 424 1.27 -19.65 11.51
C ARG A 424 0.53 -20.07 10.24
N ALA A 425 -0.42 -21.00 10.35
CA ALA A 425 -1.21 -21.46 9.22
C ALA A 425 -2.04 -20.32 8.60
N ILE A 426 -2.58 -19.43 9.44
CA ILE A 426 -3.33 -18.24 9.02
C ILE A 426 -2.42 -17.27 8.25
N LEU A 427 -1.22 -16.96 8.78
CA LEU A 427 -0.27 -16.11 8.06
C LEU A 427 0.20 -16.73 6.75
N GLN A 428 0.44 -18.04 6.72
CA GLN A 428 0.78 -18.75 5.49
C GLN A 428 -0.32 -18.59 4.44
N LYS A 429 -1.58 -18.84 4.79
CA LYS A 429 -2.73 -18.63 3.89
C LYS A 429 -2.86 -17.17 3.46
N ALA A 430 -2.73 -16.22 4.38
CA ALA A 430 -2.73 -14.79 4.09
C ALA A 430 -1.63 -14.39 3.09
N SER A 431 -0.43 -14.95 3.25
CA SER A 431 0.71 -14.65 2.37
C SER A 431 0.50 -15.09 0.92
N ILE A 432 -0.39 -16.06 0.64
CA ILE A 432 -0.77 -16.46 -0.71
C ILE A 432 -1.62 -15.39 -1.40
N ILE A 433 -2.52 -14.75 -0.64
CA ILE A 433 -3.42 -13.70 -1.14
C ILE A 433 -2.61 -12.46 -1.49
N GLY A 434 -1.70 -12.09 -0.59
CA GLY A 434 -0.77 -10.99 -0.79
C GLY A 434 -0.51 -10.24 0.51
N ARG A 435 0.15 -9.09 0.39
CA ARG A 435 0.45 -8.24 1.55
C ARG A 435 -0.81 -7.64 2.18
N VAL A 436 -1.82 -7.33 1.37
CA VAL A 436 -3.17 -6.98 1.81
C VAL A 436 -4.04 -8.21 1.61
N PHE A 437 -4.82 -8.57 2.62
CA PHE A 437 -5.64 -9.77 2.61
C PHE A 437 -6.91 -9.59 3.45
N TRP A 438 -7.87 -10.47 3.27
CA TRP A 438 -9.16 -10.40 3.97
C TRP A 438 -9.38 -11.63 4.83
N GLY A 439 -9.91 -11.46 6.04
CA GLY A 439 -10.15 -12.58 6.95
C GLY A 439 -11.06 -13.66 6.35
N GLU A 440 -12.03 -13.26 5.54
CA GLU A 440 -12.89 -14.19 4.79
C GLU A 440 -12.11 -14.98 3.73
N ALA A 441 -11.20 -14.33 3.00
CA ALA A 441 -10.35 -14.99 2.01
C ALA A 441 -9.45 -16.04 2.68
N VAL A 442 -8.88 -15.73 3.84
CA VAL A 442 -8.09 -16.68 4.64
C VAL A 442 -8.95 -17.87 5.10
N THR A 443 -10.18 -17.62 5.54
CA THR A 443 -11.13 -18.66 5.95
C THR A 443 -11.49 -19.60 4.78
N ARG A 444 -11.54 -19.06 3.56
CA ARG A 444 -11.83 -19.83 2.33
C ARG A 444 -10.70 -20.74 1.92
N LEU A 445 -9.45 -20.43 2.28
CA LEU A 445 -8.27 -21.23 1.95
C LEU A 445 -8.23 -22.48 2.84
N GLN A 446 -8.90 -23.53 2.38
CA GLN A 446 -8.98 -24.81 3.09
C GLN A 446 -7.79 -25.69 2.74
N ASP A 447 -7.36 -26.48 3.72
CA ASP A 447 -6.43 -27.57 3.50
C ASP A 447 -7.20 -28.72 2.85
N THR A 448 -6.82 -29.11 1.64
CA THR A 448 -7.27 -30.42 1.15
C THR A 448 -6.55 -31.49 1.95
N THR A 449 -7.31 -32.52 2.35
CA THR A 449 -6.73 -33.75 2.89
C THR A 449 -5.64 -34.20 1.91
N PRO A 450 -4.40 -34.48 2.38
CA PRO A 450 -3.37 -34.98 1.48
C PRO A 450 -3.90 -36.24 0.76
N PRO A 451 -3.46 -36.52 -0.48
CA PRO A 451 -3.71 -37.82 -1.06
C PRO A 451 -3.25 -38.90 -0.05
N PRO A 452 -4.05 -39.96 0.17
CA PRO A 452 -3.71 -40.97 1.16
C PRO A 452 -2.28 -41.46 0.91
N ASP A 453 -1.50 -41.56 1.98
CA ASP A 453 -0.23 -42.28 1.94
C ASP A 453 -0.49 -43.74 1.51
N ALA A 454 0.57 -44.48 1.14
CA ALA A 454 0.46 -45.88 0.72
C ALA A 454 -0.18 -46.82 1.78
N GLN A 455 -0.44 -46.31 2.99
CA GLN A 455 -1.13 -46.98 4.10
C GLN A 455 -2.56 -46.46 4.39
N GLY A 456 -3.11 -45.54 3.59
CA GLY A 456 -4.52 -45.13 3.66
C GLY A 456 -4.90 -44.28 4.89
N ARG A 457 -3.94 -43.61 5.54
CA ARG A 457 -4.21 -42.78 6.73
C ARG A 457 -4.43 -41.32 6.34
N ALA A 458 -5.70 -40.93 6.25
CA ALA A 458 -6.07 -39.51 6.19
C ALA A 458 -5.71 -38.83 7.52
N ARG A 459 -4.77 -37.88 7.51
CA ARG A 459 -4.61 -36.93 8.62
C ARG A 459 -5.72 -35.89 8.49
N THR A 460 -6.74 -35.99 9.33
CA THR A 460 -7.69 -34.90 9.56
C THR A 460 -6.94 -33.73 10.20
N VAL A 461 -6.60 -32.73 9.38
CA VAL A 461 -6.20 -31.42 9.89
C VAL A 461 -7.48 -30.72 10.31
N GLU A 462 -7.58 -30.36 11.59
CA GLU A 462 -8.72 -29.63 12.13
C GLU A 462 -8.88 -28.32 11.36
N ASN A 463 -10.00 -28.18 10.66
CA ASN A 463 -10.35 -26.92 10.02
C ASN A 463 -10.53 -25.85 11.10
N ALA A 464 -9.69 -24.82 11.06
CA ALA A 464 -9.89 -23.63 11.88
C ALA A 464 -11.31 -23.09 11.62
N SER A 465 -12.14 -23.03 12.66
CA SER A 465 -13.46 -22.44 12.57
C SER A 465 -13.35 -20.94 12.31
N ARG A 466 -14.41 -20.29 11.82
CA ARG A 466 -14.44 -18.81 11.64
C ARG A 466 -14.05 -18.05 12.92
N VAL A 467 -14.36 -18.62 14.09
CA VAL A 467 -14.04 -18.06 15.41
C VAL A 467 -12.53 -18.10 15.66
N ASP A 468 -11.84 -19.15 15.21
CA ASP A 468 -10.39 -19.32 15.38
C ASP A 468 -9.60 -18.34 14.50
N VAL A 469 -10.10 -18.03 13.30
CA VAL A 469 -9.41 -17.07 12.39
C VAL A 469 -9.39 -15.67 12.96
N GLN A 470 -10.53 -15.17 13.45
CA GLN A 470 -10.60 -13.82 14.03
C GLN A 470 -9.75 -13.71 15.30
N SER A 471 -9.85 -14.70 16.19
CA SER A 471 -9.03 -14.75 17.41
C SER A 471 -7.53 -14.72 17.10
N ALA A 472 -7.09 -15.51 16.13
CA ALA A 472 -5.70 -15.55 15.74
C ALA A 472 -5.24 -14.27 15.03
N LEU A 473 -6.07 -13.65 14.18
CA LEU A 473 -5.76 -12.35 13.59
C LEU A 473 -5.62 -11.26 14.66
N GLU A 474 -6.40 -11.33 15.72
CA GLU A 474 -6.32 -10.40 16.85
C GLU A 474 -5.04 -10.63 17.66
N ALA A 475 -4.64 -11.89 17.87
CA ALA A 475 -3.35 -12.22 18.49
C ALA A 475 -2.15 -11.75 17.63
N LEU A 476 -2.22 -11.98 16.32
CA LEU A 476 -1.21 -11.53 15.34
C LEU A 476 -1.12 -10.00 15.27
N ARG A 477 -2.23 -9.28 15.48
CA ARG A 477 -2.23 -7.81 15.65
C ARG A 477 -1.54 -7.40 16.93
N GLY A 478 -1.77 -8.11 18.03
CA GLY A 478 -1.07 -7.90 19.29
C GLY A 478 0.45 -8.05 19.17
N ARG A 479 0.92 -8.99 18.33
CA ARG A 479 2.35 -9.18 17.98
C ARG A 479 2.89 -8.23 16.92
N GLU A 480 2.07 -7.26 16.48
CA GLU A 480 2.38 -6.32 15.40
C GLU A 480 2.79 -6.97 14.05
N LEU A 481 2.35 -8.20 13.78
CA LEU A 481 2.68 -8.88 12.53
C LEU A 481 1.76 -8.45 11.38
N VAL A 482 0.51 -8.17 11.74
CA VAL A 482 -0.52 -7.68 10.83
C VAL A 482 -1.27 -6.50 11.47
N PHE A 483 -1.84 -5.63 10.64
CA PHE A 483 -2.74 -4.57 11.09
C PHE A 483 -4.07 -4.68 10.37
N ARG A 484 -5.15 -4.39 11.08
CA ARG A 484 -6.46 -4.21 10.47
C ARG A 484 -6.52 -2.83 9.82
N ARG A 485 -7.07 -2.75 8.61
CA ARG A 485 -7.35 -1.49 7.93
C ARG A 485 -8.78 -1.06 8.28
N ASP A 486 -8.96 0.21 8.61
CA ASP A 486 -10.27 0.76 9.05
C ASP A 486 -11.33 0.76 7.94
N ILE A 487 -10.87 0.75 6.68
CA ILE A 487 -11.72 0.53 5.52
C ILE A 487 -11.22 -0.72 4.82
N SER A 488 -12.12 -1.67 4.63
CA SER A 488 -11.88 -2.78 3.73
C SER A 488 -12.20 -2.38 2.30
N ALA A 489 -11.30 -2.78 1.39
CA ALA A 489 -11.54 -2.72 -0.04
C ALA A 489 -12.77 -3.53 -0.43
N PHE A 490 -13.17 -4.57 0.33
CA PHE A 490 -14.40 -5.33 0.11
C PHE A 490 -15.45 -5.15 1.23
N GLU A 491 -16.70 -4.87 0.87
CA GLU A 491 -17.81 -4.73 1.83
C GLU A 491 -17.97 -5.93 2.76
N MET A 492 -18.30 -5.64 4.04
CA MET A 492 -18.58 -6.62 5.10
C MET A 492 -17.44 -7.62 5.36
N THR A 493 -16.20 -7.29 4.99
CA THR A 493 -15.03 -8.11 5.32
C THR A 493 -14.01 -7.29 6.06
N ASP A 494 -13.31 -7.91 7.01
CA ASP A 494 -12.18 -7.28 7.68
C ASP A 494 -10.94 -7.40 6.80
N GLU A 495 -10.37 -6.26 6.44
CA GLU A 495 -9.13 -6.17 5.69
C GLU A 495 -7.96 -6.03 6.64
N TYR A 496 -6.93 -6.80 6.35
CA TYR A 496 -5.69 -6.84 7.09
C TYR A 496 -4.53 -6.61 6.14
N MET A 497 -3.42 -6.15 6.69
CA MET A 497 -2.19 -5.95 5.96
C MET A 497 -1.01 -6.43 6.80
N PHE A 498 -0.09 -7.17 6.17
CA PHE A 498 1.20 -7.46 6.77
C PHE A 498 1.96 -6.15 7.05
N LYS A 499 2.47 -6.00 8.28
CA LYS A 499 3.22 -4.80 8.69
C LYS A 499 4.38 -4.52 7.73
N HIS A 500 5.09 -5.57 7.32
CA HIS A 500 6.20 -5.50 6.37
C HIS A 500 6.02 -6.50 5.21
N ALA A 501 6.31 -6.06 3.98
CA ALA A 501 6.30 -6.91 2.79
C ALA A 501 7.27 -8.09 2.94
N LEU A 502 8.48 -7.84 3.46
CA LEU A 502 9.49 -8.89 3.65
C LEU A 502 9.00 -10.02 4.58
N PHE A 503 8.22 -9.70 5.62
CA PHE A 503 7.65 -10.74 6.49
C PHE A 503 6.61 -11.60 5.76
N GLN A 504 5.81 -11.00 4.87
CA GLN A 504 4.91 -11.75 3.99
C GLN A 504 5.69 -12.66 3.02
N GLU A 505 6.76 -12.15 2.41
CA GLU A 505 7.63 -12.92 1.50
C GLU A 505 8.26 -14.13 2.23
N VAL A 506 8.84 -13.91 3.41
CA VAL A 506 9.42 -14.99 4.24
C VAL A 506 8.36 -16.03 4.63
N THR A 507 7.16 -15.57 5.02
CA THR A 507 6.03 -16.44 5.36
C THR A 507 5.61 -17.29 4.16
N TYR A 508 5.46 -16.67 2.98
CA TYR A 508 5.12 -17.35 1.73
C TYR A 508 6.13 -18.45 1.40
N GLU A 509 7.42 -18.18 1.63
CA GLU A 509 8.48 -19.13 1.33
C GLU A 509 8.47 -20.39 2.23
N THR A 510 7.81 -20.33 3.39
CA THR A 510 7.68 -21.51 4.27
C THR A 510 6.67 -22.56 3.81
N ILE A 511 5.83 -22.23 2.82
CA ILE A 511 4.73 -23.09 2.37
C ILE A 511 5.25 -24.11 1.35
N LEU A 512 4.82 -25.38 1.47
CA LEU A 512 5.18 -26.41 0.50
C LEU A 512 4.63 -26.09 -0.89
N LYS A 513 5.39 -26.40 -1.95
CA LYS A 513 5.02 -26.09 -3.34
C LYS A 513 3.61 -26.57 -3.73
N TRP A 514 3.22 -27.77 -3.32
CA TRP A 514 1.91 -28.33 -3.61
C TRP A 514 0.77 -27.57 -2.88
N GLN A 515 1.00 -27.13 -1.64
CA GLN A 515 0.05 -26.31 -0.88
C GLN A 515 -0.08 -24.93 -1.50
N ARG A 516 1.03 -24.29 -1.91
CA ARG A 516 0.99 -23.00 -2.62
C ARG A 516 0.09 -23.09 -3.84
N ALA A 517 0.27 -24.13 -4.68
CA ALA A 517 -0.55 -24.32 -5.87
C ALA A 517 -2.05 -24.46 -5.52
N HIS A 518 -2.37 -25.23 -4.49
CA HIS A 518 -3.74 -25.43 -4.02
C HIS A 518 -4.38 -24.13 -3.50
N TYR A 519 -3.67 -23.37 -2.68
CA TYR A 519 -4.15 -22.11 -2.14
C TYR A 519 -4.29 -21.04 -3.22
N HIS A 520 -3.37 -20.98 -4.20
CA HIS A 520 -3.51 -20.04 -5.31
C HIS A 520 -4.77 -20.31 -6.14
N ALA A 521 -5.14 -21.58 -6.37
CA ALA A 521 -6.38 -21.91 -7.07
C ALA A 521 -7.63 -21.41 -6.31
N GLN A 522 -7.66 -21.60 -4.98
CA GLN A 522 -8.74 -21.13 -4.13
C GLN A 522 -8.81 -19.61 -4.03
N ALA A 523 -7.65 -18.93 -3.95
CA ALA A 523 -7.57 -17.48 -3.95
C ALA A 523 -8.10 -16.87 -5.25
N ALA A 524 -7.80 -17.47 -6.41
CA ALA A 524 -8.39 -17.07 -7.69
C ALA A 524 -9.92 -17.19 -7.67
N GLY A 525 -10.46 -18.30 -7.19
CA GLY A 525 -11.90 -18.51 -7.07
C GLY A 525 -12.58 -17.48 -6.16
N TRP A 526 -11.94 -17.14 -5.04
CA TRP A 526 -12.44 -16.12 -4.12
C TRP A 526 -12.46 -14.72 -4.77
N LEU A 527 -11.39 -14.33 -5.48
CA LEU A 527 -11.32 -13.06 -6.20
C LEU A 527 -12.43 -12.95 -7.25
N ILE A 528 -12.67 -14.00 -8.05
CA ILE A 528 -13.72 -14.01 -9.07
C ILE A 528 -15.10 -13.76 -8.43
N GLU A 529 -15.39 -14.44 -7.33
CA GLU A 529 -16.69 -14.31 -6.65
C GLU A 529 -16.87 -12.93 -6.04
N LYS A 530 -15.84 -12.38 -5.38
CA LYS A 530 -15.93 -11.09 -4.68
C LYS A 530 -15.89 -9.89 -5.61
N SER A 531 -15.09 -9.94 -6.68
CA SER A 531 -15.04 -8.86 -7.67
C SER A 531 -16.32 -8.80 -8.51
N GLY A 532 -17.08 -9.90 -8.63
CA GLY A 532 -18.35 -9.94 -9.35
C GLY A 532 -18.22 -9.39 -10.77
N GLY A 533 -19.01 -8.36 -11.11
CA GLY A 533 -18.96 -7.70 -12.42
C GLY A 533 -17.65 -6.97 -12.74
N ARG A 534 -16.77 -6.75 -11.75
CA ARG A 534 -15.44 -6.12 -11.90
C ARG A 534 -14.31 -7.13 -12.03
N ALA A 535 -14.59 -8.43 -12.13
CA ALA A 535 -13.54 -9.45 -12.20
C ALA A 535 -12.56 -9.25 -13.37
N GLU A 536 -13.02 -8.69 -14.49
CA GLU A 536 -12.16 -8.34 -15.64
C GLU A 536 -11.08 -7.30 -15.29
N GLU A 537 -11.35 -6.39 -14.35
CA GLU A 537 -10.37 -5.41 -13.86
C GLU A 537 -9.19 -6.08 -13.13
N TYR A 538 -9.41 -7.29 -12.59
CA TYR A 538 -8.42 -8.10 -11.88
C TYR A 538 -7.94 -9.30 -12.69
N ALA A 539 -8.26 -9.37 -13.99
CA ALA A 539 -8.00 -10.55 -14.81
C ALA A 539 -6.52 -10.99 -14.80
N GLY A 540 -5.58 -10.05 -14.83
CA GLY A 540 -4.14 -10.34 -14.76
C GLY A 540 -3.71 -10.96 -13.43
N LEU A 541 -4.27 -10.48 -12.32
CA LEU A 541 -4.04 -11.03 -10.98
C LEU A 541 -4.63 -12.44 -10.87
N ILE A 542 -5.89 -12.61 -11.28
CA ILE A 542 -6.58 -13.92 -11.28
C ILE A 542 -5.80 -14.93 -12.14
N ALA A 543 -5.33 -14.52 -13.31
CA ALA A 543 -4.49 -15.35 -14.18
C ALA A 543 -3.17 -15.75 -13.51
N GLY A 544 -2.51 -14.82 -12.80
CA GLY A 544 -1.29 -15.08 -12.03
C GLY A 544 -1.50 -16.11 -10.92
N HIS A 545 -2.65 -16.08 -10.23
CA HIS A 545 -3.00 -17.13 -9.27
C HIS A 545 -3.20 -18.48 -9.98
N TYR A 546 -3.90 -18.55 -11.11
CA TYR A 546 -4.05 -19.82 -11.84
C TYR A 546 -2.73 -20.35 -12.41
N GLU A 547 -1.83 -19.47 -12.87
CA GLU A 547 -0.47 -19.82 -13.29
C GLU A 547 0.30 -20.47 -12.13
N ARG A 548 0.35 -19.83 -10.96
CA ARG A 548 1.01 -20.38 -9.76
C ARG A 548 0.34 -21.64 -9.22
N ALA A 549 -0.95 -21.84 -9.52
CA ALA A 549 -1.67 -23.07 -9.23
C ALA A 549 -1.37 -24.22 -10.20
N GLY A 550 -0.64 -23.97 -11.30
CA GLY A 550 -0.43 -24.96 -12.37
C GLY A 550 -1.69 -25.27 -13.18
N LEU A 551 -2.73 -24.44 -13.09
CA LEU A 551 -4.00 -24.61 -13.79
C LEU A 551 -3.95 -23.93 -15.17
N SER A 552 -3.15 -24.50 -16.08
CA SER A 552 -2.82 -23.91 -17.39
C SER A 552 -4.03 -23.44 -18.19
N ARG A 553 -5.11 -24.23 -18.25
CA ARG A 553 -6.33 -23.85 -19.00
C ARG A 553 -6.99 -22.59 -18.43
N ALA A 554 -7.13 -22.51 -17.12
CA ALA A 554 -7.73 -21.35 -16.45
C ALA A 554 -6.79 -20.13 -16.58
N ALA A 555 -5.48 -20.33 -16.44
CA ALA A 555 -4.48 -19.28 -16.64
C ALA A 555 -4.54 -18.71 -18.07
N THR A 556 -4.63 -19.55 -19.10
CA THR A 556 -4.78 -19.10 -20.51
C THR A 556 -6.02 -18.25 -20.70
N GLU A 557 -7.17 -18.66 -20.16
CA GLU A 557 -8.42 -17.93 -20.31
C GLU A 557 -8.35 -16.53 -19.67
N TRP A 558 -7.88 -16.47 -18.42
CA TRP A 558 -7.76 -15.21 -17.69
C TRP A 558 -6.64 -14.31 -18.23
N TYR A 559 -5.53 -14.87 -18.72
CA TYR A 559 -4.53 -14.07 -19.43
C TYR A 559 -5.05 -13.54 -20.76
N GLY A 560 -5.91 -14.26 -21.47
CA GLY A 560 -6.58 -13.75 -22.68
C GLY A 560 -7.49 -12.57 -22.38
N ARG A 561 -8.26 -12.65 -21.29
CA ARG A 561 -9.07 -11.55 -20.76
C ARG A 561 -8.22 -10.33 -20.39
N ALA A 562 -7.16 -10.54 -19.60
CA ALA A 562 -6.21 -9.51 -19.21
C ALA A 562 -5.52 -8.85 -20.41
N ALA A 563 -5.16 -9.63 -21.43
CA ALA A 563 -4.57 -9.11 -22.67
C ALA A 563 -5.56 -8.25 -23.47
N THR A 564 -6.83 -8.66 -23.52
CA THR A 564 -7.91 -7.90 -24.16
C THR A 564 -8.12 -6.57 -23.43
N GLN A 565 -8.19 -6.60 -22.11
CA GLN A 565 -8.30 -5.40 -21.28
C GLN A 565 -7.11 -4.44 -21.49
N ALA A 566 -5.88 -4.97 -21.45
CA ALA A 566 -4.68 -4.19 -21.70
C ALA A 566 -4.64 -3.60 -23.11
N HIS A 567 -5.19 -4.30 -24.11
CA HIS A 567 -5.33 -3.77 -25.46
C HIS A 567 -6.33 -2.61 -25.52
N THR A 568 -7.49 -2.73 -24.87
CA THR A 568 -8.51 -1.68 -24.80
C THR A 568 -7.99 -0.41 -24.09
N SER A 569 -7.17 -0.56 -23.05
CA SER A 569 -6.52 0.57 -22.36
C SER A 569 -5.25 1.08 -23.07
N TYR A 570 -4.92 0.60 -24.27
CA TYR A 570 -3.69 0.89 -25.03
C TYR A 570 -2.40 0.70 -24.21
N ALA A 571 -2.21 -0.50 -23.69
CA ALA A 571 -0.98 -0.94 -23.06
C ALA A 571 -0.34 -2.06 -23.89
N PRO A 572 0.24 -1.77 -25.07
CA PRO A 572 0.64 -2.79 -26.03
C PRO A 572 1.74 -3.72 -25.50
N LYS A 573 2.70 -3.20 -24.71
CA LYS A 573 3.73 -4.03 -24.08
C LYS A 573 3.11 -5.06 -23.14
N THR A 574 2.20 -4.60 -22.30
CA THR A 574 1.49 -5.42 -21.31
C THR A 574 0.55 -6.44 -21.97
N ALA A 575 -0.20 -6.02 -23.00
CA ALA A 575 -1.03 -6.91 -23.81
C ALA A 575 -0.20 -8.02 -24.47
N ILE A 576 0.96 -7.68 -25.06
CA ILE A 576 1.90 -8.66 -25.63
C ILE A 576 2.41 -9.63 -24.55
N THR A 577 2.77 -9.13 -23.37
CA THR A 577 3.19 -9.99 -22.24
C THR A 577 2.10 -10.99 -21.86
N TYR A 578 0.86 -10.54 -21.72
CA TYR A 578 -0.25 -11.43 -21.39
C TYR A 578 -0.59 -12.42 -22.51
N TYR A 579 -0.57 -12.01 -23.78
CA TYR A 579 -0.72 -12.95 -24.89
C TYR A 579 0.40 -13.98 -24.93
N LYS A 580 1.65 -13.59 -24.69
CA LYS A 580 2.79 -14.51 -24.60
C LYS A 580 2.62 -15.51 -23.45
N LYS A 581 2.16 -15.05 -22.29
CA LYS A 581 1.82 -15.93 -21.16
C LYS A 581 0.66 -16.87 -21.49
N ALA A 582 -0.40 -16.39 -22.12
CA ALA A 582 -1.52 -17.25 -22.52
C ALA A 582 -1.07 -18.35 -23.50
N LEU A 583 -0.21 -17.99 -24.47
CA LEU A 583 0.34 -18.89 -25.48
C LEU A 583 1.33 -19.91 -24.91
N SER A 584 2.10 -19.58 -23.86
CA SER A 584 3.06 -20.52 -23.27
C SER A 584 2.40 -21.76 -22.64
N PHE A 585 1.12 -21.66 -22.29
CA PHE A 585 0.30 -22.76 -21.77
C PHE A 585 -0.42 -23.57 -22.85
N ILE A 586 -0.44 -23.08 -24.11
CA ILE A 586 -1.05 -23.80 -25.22
C ILE A 586 0.05 -24.64 -25.89
N PRO A 587 -0.09 -25.97 -25.97
CA PRO A 587 0.91 -26.80 -26.64
C PRO A 587 1.05 -26.34 -28.11
N PRO A 588 2.29 -26.30 -28.65
CA PRO A 588 2.49 -25.90 -30.04
C PRO A 588 1.63 -26.78 -30.95
N PRO A 589 1.02 -26.23 -32.01
CA PRO A 589 0.16 -27.00 -32.88
C PRO A 589 0.97 -28.16 -33.47
N GLY A 590 0.69 -29.37 -32.98
CA GLY A 590 1.29 -30.58 -33.51
C GLY A 590 0.97 -30.66 -35.00
N ARG A 591 1.99 -30.90 -35.84
CA ARG A 591 1.80 -31.20 -37.25
C ARG A 591 0.93 -32.47 -37.36
N GLY A 592 -0.38 -32.35 -37.43
CA GLY A 592 -1.26 -33.47 -37.78
C GLY A 592 -2.58 -33.67 -37.04
N HIS A 593 -2.98 -32.84 -36.07
CA HIS A 593 -4.31 -33.00 -35.44
C HIS A 593 -5.18 -31.75 -35.50
N ARG A 594 -6.22 -31.81 -36.34
CA ARG A 594 -7.37 -30.90 -36.33
C ARG A 594 -8.07 -30.99 -34.97
N TYR A 595 -7.74 -30.10 -34.04
CA TYR A 595 -8.56 -29.85 -32.86
C TYR A 595 -9.87 -29.20 -33.31
N ARG A 596 -10.96 -29.98 -33.41
CA ARG A 596 -12.30 -29.46 -33.68
C ARG A 596 -13.10 -29.12 -32.43
N ASN A 597 -12.60 -29.38 -31.22
CA ASN A 597 -13.37 -29.23 -29.97
C ASN A 597 -12.63 -28.53 -28.80
N ALA A 598 -11.63 -27.69 -29.09
CA ALA A 598 -11.01 -26.82 -28.08
C ALA A 598 -10.74 -25.44 -28.70
N ALA A 599 -11.79 -24.78 -29.20
CA ALA A 599 -11.71 -23.36 -29.46
C ALA A 599 -11.92 -22.64 -28.12
N PRO A 600 -11.00 -21.76 -27.67
CA PRO A 600 -11.40 -20.69 -26.80
C PRO A 600 -12.50 -19.89 -27.52
N SER A 601 -13.38 -19.22 -26.79
CA SER A 601 -14.45 -18.37 -27.35
C SER A 601 -13.92 -17.53 -28.53
N ASN A 602 -14.73 -17.37 -29.58
CA ASN A 602 -14.35 -16.71 -30.86
C ASN A 602 -13.68 -15.33 -30.70
N ALA A 603 -13.80 -14.68 -29.54
CA ALA A 603 -13.11 -13.44 -29.19
C ALA A 603 -11.58 -13.60 -29.13
N ILE A 604 -11.06 -14.72 -28.61
CA ILE A 604 -9.62 -14.95 -28.43
C ILE A 604 -8.93 -15.23 -29.77
N ALA A 605 -9.60 -15.93 -30.70
CA ALA A 605 -9.08 -16.13 -32.05
C ALA A 605 -9.09 -14.82 -32.87
N GLY A 606 -10.09 -13.95 -32.70
CA GLY A 606 -10.14 -12.66 -33.37
C GLY A 606 -8.99 -11.73 -32.97
N GLY A 607 -8.70 -11.62 -31.67
CA GLY A 607 -7.63 -10.76 -31.14
C GLY A 607 -6.21 -11.26 -31.46
N ILE A 608 -6.00 -12.58 -31.43
CA ILE A 608 -4.69 -13.21 -31.70
C ILE A 608 -4.30 -13.11 -33.18
N TRP A 609 -5.24 -13.27 -34.10
CA TRP A 609 -4.95 -13.20 -35.54
C TRP A 609 -5.04 -11.77 -36.12
N GLY A 610 -5.84 -10.88 -35.51
CA GLY A 610 -5.91 -9.47 -35.91
C GLY A 610 -4.65 -8.67 -35.56
N SER A 611 -4.04 -8.94 -34.40
CA SER A 611 -2.86 -8.20 -33.92
C SER A 611 -1.55 -8.56 -34.64
N PHE A 612 -1.48 -9.72 -35.32
CA PHE A 612 -0.28 -10.15 -36.05
C PHE A 612 -0.22 -9.63 -37.50
N ILE A 613 -1.28 -9.01 -38.03
CA ILE A 613 -1.35 -8.60 -39.45
C ILE A 613 -0.90 -7.15 -39.68
N ILE A 614 -0.66 -6.36 -38.62
CA ILE A 614 -0.26 -4.95 -38.77
C ILE A 614 1.20 -4.78 -38.34
N THR A 615 2.14 -5.24 -39.17
CA THR A 615 3.53 -4.75 -39.26
C THR A 615 4.28 -5.48 -40.38
N ASP A 616 3.94 -5.20 -41.64
CA ASP A 616 4.90 -5.37 -42.75
C ASP A 616 4.50 -4.53 -43.97
N PRO A 617 5.11 -3.35 -44.22
CA PRO A 617 4.86 -2.58 -45.43
C PRO A 617 5.58 -3.13 -46.69
N LEU A 618 6.29 -4.27 -46.65
CA LEU A 618 7.15 -4.73 -47.76
C LEU A 618 6.61 -5.91 -48.58
N ARG A 619 5.32 -6.23 -48.52
CA ARG A 619 4.71 -7.28 -49.36
C ARG A 619 3.76 -6.79 -50.46
N ARG A 620 4.05 -5.65 -51.08
CA ARG A 620 3.55 -5.33 -52.43
C ARG A 620 4.67 -5.52 -53.45
N GLY A 621 4.77 -6.73 -53.99
CA GLY A 621 5.57 -7.01 -55.18
C GLY A 621 6.46 -8.23 -55.05
N CYS A 622 5.93 -9.40 -55.37
CA CYS A 622 6.65 -10.50 -56.02
C CYS A 622 5.65 -11.63 -56.31
N ARG A 623 5.11 -11.65 -57.53
CA ARG A 623 4.44 -12.84 -58.09
C ARG A 623 5.53 -13.75 -58.67
N GLY A 624 5.60 -14.98 -58.18
CA GLY A 624 6.26 -16.12 -58.82
C GLY A 624 7.73 -16.30 -58.48
N ILE A 625 8.05 -17.35 -57.70
CA ILE A 625 9.21 -18.29 -57.76
C ILE A 625 9.07 -19.29 -56.58
N PRO A 626 9.46 -20.58 -56.70
CA PRO A 626 9.00 -21.65 -55.81
C PRO A 626 9.78 -21.76 -54.48
N ARG A 627 9.08 -22.39 -53.51
CA ARG A 627 9.51 -22.79 -52.17
C ARG A 627 10.89 -23.47 -52.17
N HIS A 628 11.86 -22.88 -51.45
CA HIS A 628 12.78 -23.56 -50.55
C HIS A 628 13.60 -22.52 -49.77
N VAL A 629 13.85 -22.78 -48.48
CA VAL A 629 14.68 -22.00 -47.52
C VAL A 629 13.99 -20.67 -47.10
N CYS A 630 13.61 -20.43 -45.83
CA CYS A 630 14.44 -20.36 -44.64
C CYS A 630 13.66 -20.73 -43.36
N CYS A 631 14.33 -21.48 -42.47
CA CYS A 631 14.15 -21.36 -41.02
C CYS A 631 14.72 -20.01 -40.56
N GLY A 632 14.12 -19.42 -39.53
CA GLY A 632 14.54 -18.19 -38.87
C GLY A 632 13.42 -17.69 -37.99
#